data_AF-A0A9W8N9U9-F1
#
_entry.id   AF-A0A9W8N9U9-F1
#
_cell.length_a   1.000
_cell.length_b   1.000
_cell.length_c   1.000
_cell.angle_alpha   90.00
_cell.angle_beta   90.00
_cell.angle_gamma   90.00
#
_symmetry.space_group_name_H-M   'P 1'
#
loop_
_entity.id
_entity.type
_entity.pdbx_description
1 polymer ?
#
loop_
_entity_poly.entity_id
_entity_poly.type
_entity_poly.pdbx_seq_one_letter_code
_entity_poly.pdbx_strand_id
1 'polypeptide(L)'
;MADNSDEDVQERLKAALWFAVGKTVDEETLRRNLNVTPQFIGALTEMVWTQIENVALDLESFSRHAGRSTVTTDDVLLLARRNGDLHNIIKDFIDKEKAAKTKGKSK
;
A
#
# COMPACT_ATOMS: atom_id res chain seq x y z
N MET A 1 21.42 -0.18 22.74
CA MET A 1 21.31 -1.57 22.24
C MET A 1 19.93 -1.93 21.69
N ALA A 2 18.85 -1.17 21.97
CA ALA A 2 17.56 -1.32 21.28
C ALA A 2 17.46 -0.53 19.96
N ASP A 3 18.37 0.42 19.73
CA ASP A 3 18.39 1.32 18.57
C ASP A 3 18.74 0.59 17.25
N ASN A 4 19.76 -0.27 17.28
CA ASN A 4 20.17 -1.06 16.11
C ASN A 4 19.06 -1.98 15.57
N SER A 5 18.16 -2.50 16.42
CA SER A 5 17.14 -3.44 15.95
C SER A 5 16.07 -2.77 15.10
N ASP A 6 15.72 -1.52 15.39
CA ASP A 6 14.71 -0.78 14.63
C ASP A 6 15.30 -0.30 13.29
N GLU A 7 16.56 0.16 13.30
CA GLU A 7 17.31 0.50 12.09
C GLU A 7 17.48 -0.73 11.17
N ASP A 8 17.87 -1.89 11.71
CA ASP A 8 18.00 -3.14 10.96
C ASP A 8 16.67 -3.57 10.31
N VAL A 9 15.56 -3.40 11.04
CA VAL A 9 14.22 -3.69 10.52
C VAL A 9 13.84 -2.72 9.41
N GLN A 10 14.11 -1.42 9.60
CA GLN A 10 13.85 -0.39 8.61
C GLN A 10 14.62 -0.65 7.32
N GLU A 11 15.92 -0.94 7.40
CA GLU A 11 16.74 -1.28 6.24
C GLU A 11 16.18 -2.50 5.50
N ARG A 12 15.81 -3.55 6.23
CA ARG A 12 15.24 -4.76 5.63
C ARG A 12 13.90 -4.49 4.94
N LEU A 13 13.02 -3.71 5.55
CA LEU A 13 11.74 -3.33 4.95
C LEU A 13 11.94 -2.47 3.70
N LYS A 14 12.89 -1.54 3.73
CA LYS A 14 13.20 -0.66 2.61
C LYS A 14 13.83 -1.42 1.44
N ALA A 15 14.70 -2.38 1.72
CA ALA A 15 15.25 -3.29 0.70
C ALA A 15 14.14 -4.15 0.05
N ALA A 16 13.20 -4.67 0.83
CA ALA A 16 12.06 -5.40 0.31
C ALA A 16 11.14 -4.51 -0.55
N LEU A 17 10.92 -3.25 -0.13
CA LEU A 17 10.17 -2.28 -0.91
C LEU A 17 10.87 -1.96 -2.24
N TRP A 18 12.18 -1.71 -2.21
CA TRP A 18 12.97 -1.45 -3.41
C TRP A 18 12.86 -2.59 -4.42
N PHE A 19 12.93 -3.85 -3.97
CA PHE A 19 12.73 -5.01 -4.82
C PHE A 19 11.32 -5.05 -5.44
N ALA A 20 10.27 -4.83 -4.64
CA ALA A 20 8.89 -4.84 -5.12
C ALA A 20 8.60 -3.71 -6.11
N VAL A 21 9.14 -2.51 -5.86
CA VAL A 21 9.05 -1.36 -6.76
C VAL A 21 9.80 -1.65 -8.07
N GLY A 22 11.02 -2.17 -7.98
CA GLY A 22 11.82 -2.58 -9.16
C GLY A 22 11.05 -3.55 -10.05
N LYS A 23 10.48 -4.62 -9.47
CA LYS A 23 9.66 -5.58 -10.22
C LYS A 23 8.45 -4.92 -10.90
N THR A 24 7.74 -4.04 -10.19
CA THR A 24 6.57 -3.32 -10.75
C THR A 24 6.97 -2.41 -11.90
N VAL A 25 8.11 -1.72 -11.77
CA VAL A 25 8.68 -0.88 -12.82
C VAL A 25 9.08 -1.73 -14.02
N ASP A 26 9.77 -2.85 -13.82
CA ASP A 26 10.18 -3.77 -14.89
C ASP A 26 8.99 -4.31 -15.70
N GLU A 27 7.89 -4.65 -15.02
CA GLU A 27 6.65 -5.08 -15.68
C GLU A 27 6.06 -3.97 -16.55
N GLU A 28 6.02 -2.73 -16.07
CA GLU A 28 5.50 -1.58 -16.82
C GLU A 28 6.44 -1.11 -17.95
N THR A 29 7.76 -1.19 -17.76
CA THR A 29 8.74 -0.82 -18.80
C THR A 29 8.73 -1.81 -19.96
N LEU A 30 8.62 -3.11 -19.66
CA LEU A 30 8.44 -4.14 -20.69
C LEU A 30 7.14 -3.91 -21.47
N ARG A 31 6.04 -3.63 -20.78
CA ARG A 31 4.73 -3.39 -21.39
C ARG A 31 4.72 -2.15 -22.31
N ARG A 32 5.45 -1.10 -21.92
CA ARG A 32 5.51 0.18 -22.66
C ARG A 32 6.69 0.26 -23.63
N ASN A 33 7.56 -0.75 -23.65
CA ASN A 33 8.81 -0.77 -24.41
C ASN A 33 9.70 0.46 -24.13
N LEU A 34 9.92 0.74 -22.85
CA LEU A 34 10.74 1.85 -22.35
C LEU A 34 11.86 1.32 -21.46
N ASN A 35 12.87 2.16 -21.22
CA ASN A 35 13.93 1.88 -20.24
C ASN A 35 13.84 2.86 -19.08
N VAL A 36 14.23 2.42 -17.89
CA VAL A 36 14.22 3.23 -16.67
C VAL A 36 15.60 3.18 -16.00
N THR A 37 16.01 4.29 -15.40
CA THR A 37 17.30 4.39 -14.72
C THR A 37 17.22 3.86 -13.28
N PRO A 38 18.32 3.34 -12.72
CA PRO A 38 18.36 2.93 -11.32
C PRO A 38 17.99 4.06 -10.34
N GLN A 39 18.34 5.31 -10.69
CA GLN A 39 18.02 6.49 -9.89
C GLN A 39 16.51 6.75 -9.82
N PHE A 40 15.78 6.51 -10.91
CA PHE A 40 14.31 6.63 -10.90
C PHE A 40 13.69 5.59 -9.98
N ILE A 41 14.16 4.33 -10.01
CA ILE A 41 13.67 3.27 -9.12
C ILE A 41 13.96 3.63 -7.66
N GLY A 42 15.15 4.16 -7.36
CA GLY A 42 15.50 4.67 -6.03
C GLY A 42 14.58 5.79 -5.57
N ALA A 43 14.37 6.81 -6.40
CA ALA A 43 13.48 7.93 -6.09
C ALA A 43 12.02 7.51 -5.90
N LEU A 44 11.52 6.58 -6.73
CA LEU A 44 10.18 6.03 -6.60
C LEU A 44 10.04 5.20 -5.31
N THR A 45 11.09 4.48 -4.90
CA THR A 45 11.11 3.74 -3.64
C THR A 45 10.98 4.68 -2.43
N GLU A 46 11.73 5.78 -2.41
CA GLU A 46 11.60 6.81 -1.37
C GLU A 46 10.20 7.44 -1.34
N MET A 47 9.65 7.76 -2.53
CA MET A 47 8.30 8.30 -2.64
C MET A 47 7.25 7.34 -2.06
N VAL A 48 7.32 6.06 -2.40
CA VAL A 48 6.40 5.05 -1.88
C VAL A 48 6.59 4.85 -0.39
N TRP A 49 7.83 4.89 0.11
CA TRP A 49 8.13 4.81 1.54
C TRP A 49 7.43 5.93 2.33
N THR A 50 7.63 7.19 1.93
CA THR A 50 6.95 8.35 2.55
C THR A 50 5.43 8.26 2.41
N GLN A 51 4.92 7.73 1.29
CA GLN A 51 3.48 7.56 1.10
C GLN A 51 2.91 6.51 2.07
N ILE A 52 3.63 5.41 2.35
CA ILE A 52 3.20 4.40 3.31
C ILE A 52 3.07 4.99 4.72
N GLU A 53 4.02 5.84 5.14
CA GLU A 53 3.94 6.55 6.43
C GLU A 53 2.68 7.41 6.54
N ASN A 54 2.40 8.22 5.50
CA ASN A 54 1.18 9.04 5.45
C ASN A 54 -0.10 8.18 5.50
N VAL A 55 -0.13 7.08 4.74
CA VAL A 55 -1.27 6.16 4.73
C VAL A 55 -1.48 5.50 6.09
N ALA A 56 -0.42 5.08 6.77
CA ALA A 56 -0.51 4.48 8.09
C ALA A 56 -1.11 5.44 9.13
N LEU A 57 -0.64 6.70 9.15
CA LEU A 57 -1.15 7.75 10.05
C LEU A 57 -2.62 8.09 9.78
N ASP A 58 -3.00 8.17 8.50
CA ASP A 58 -4.38 8.44 8.09
C ASP A 58 -5.31 7.29 8.52
N LEU A 59 -4.93 6.04 8.25
CA LEU A 59 -5.73 4.86 8.61
C LEU A 59 -5.93 4.75 10.12
N GLU A 60 -4.88 4.98 10.91
CA GLU A 60 -4.99 5.00 12.36
C GLU A 60 -5.96 6.10 12.81
N SER A 61 -5.80 7.32 12.27
CA SER A 61 -6.64 8.47 12.62
C SER A 61 -8.11 8.25 12.25
N PHE A 62 -8.41 7.65 11.09
CA PHE A 62 -9.78 7.35 10.67
C PHE A 62 -10.44 6.29 11.56
N SER A 63 -9.71 5.22 11.90
CA SER A 63 -10.24 4.19 12.79
C SER A 63 -10.56 4.76 14.18
N ARG A 64 -9.67 5.60 14.71
CA ARG A 64 -9.82 6.27 16.01
C ARG A 64 -10.97 7.28 16.01
N HIS A 65 -11.16 8.03 14.92
CA HIS A 65 -12.29 8.95 14.77
C HIS A 65 -13.64 8.22 14.84
N ALA A 66 -13.69 6.98 14.37
CA ALA A 66 -14.86 6.11 14.47
C ALA A 66 -14.95 5.34 15.81
N GLY A 67 -14.12 5.65 16.80
CA GLY A 67 -14.10 4.97 18.11
C GLY A 67 -13.56 3.55 18.07
N ARG A 68 -12.82 3.17 17.02
CA ARG A 68 -12.23 1.84 16.84
C ARG A 68 -10.71 1.89 17.05
N SER A 69 -10.15 0.76 17.49
CA SER A 69 -8.69 0.51 17.51
C SER A 69 -8.22 -0.41 16.37
N THR A 70 -9.16 -0.95 15.59
CA THR A 70 -8.89 -1.84 14.47
C THR A 70 -9.30 -1.17 13.18
N VAL A 71 -8.35 -1.06 12.25
CA VAL A 71 -8.56 -0.53 10.89
C VAL A 71 -9.46 -1.48 10.09
N THR A 72 -10.44 -0.93 9.38
CA THR A 72 -11.38 -1.66 8.52
C THR A 72 -11.33 -1.17 7.08
N THR A 73 -12.08 -1.83 6.20
CA THR A 73 -12.21 -1.42 4.79
C THR A 73 -12.80 -0.02 4.62
N ASP A 74 -13.56 0.47 5.60
CA ASP A 74 -14.18 1.79 5.53
C ASP A 74 -13.12 2.91 5.68
N ASP A 75 -12.09 2.67 6.49
CA ASP A 75 -10.95 3.59 6.64
C ASP A 75 -10.15 3.68 5.31
N VAL A 76 -9.97 2.54 4.63
CA VAL A 76 -9.30 2.47 3.32
C VAL A 76 -10.12 3.18 2.23
N LEU A 77 -11.44 3.03 2.25
CA LEU A 77 -12.33 3.76 1.32
C LEU A 77 -12.27 5.28 1.57
N LEU A 78 -12.15 5.69 2.83
CA LEU A 78 -12.02 7.10 3.20
C LEU A 78 -10.69 7.70 2.76
N LEU A 79 -9.61 6.91 2.74
CA LEU A 79 -8.31 7.32 2.18
C LEU A 79 -8.45 7.70 0.70
N ALA A 80 -9.19 6.91 -0.08
CA ALA A 80 -9.41 7.13 -1.51
C ALA A 80 -10.40 8.26 -1.85
N ARG A 81 -11.03 8.92 -0.85
CA ARG A 81 -12.15 9.86 -1.04
C ARG A 81 -11.88 11.04 -2.00
N ARG A 82 -10.61 11.42 -2.17
CA ARG A 82 -10.22 12.58 -3.00
C ARG A 82 -10.11 12.24 -4.49
N ASN A 83 -10.16 10.96 -4.85
CA ASN A 83 -10.10 10.49 -6.22
C ASN A 83 -11.24 9.49 -6.46
N GLY A 84 -12.28 9.92 -7.16
CA GLY A 84 -13.49 9.12 -7.40
C GLY A 84 -13.20 7.80 -8.14
N ASP A 85 -12.32 7.83 -9.13
CA ASP A 85 -11.95 6.63 -9.89
C ASP A 85 -11.20 5.63 -9.02
N LEU A 86 -10.24 6.10 -8.24
CA LEU A 86 -9.52 5.26 -7.28
C LEU A 86 -10.47 4.69 -6.22
N HIS A 87 -11.39 5.50 -5.69
CA HIS A 87 -12.40 5.05 -4.74
C HIS A 87 -13.24 3.91 -5.31
N ASN A 88 -13.71 4.04 -6.55
CA ASN A 88 -14.50 2.99 -7.21
C ASN A 88 -13.69 1.71 -7.43
N ILE A 89 -12.44 1.80 -7.90
CA ILE A 89 -11.56 0.65 -8.08
C ILE A 89 -11.36 -0.11 -6.76
N ILE A 90 -11.08 0.61 -5.67
CA ILE A 90 -10.86 0.03 -4.35
C ILE A 90 -12.15 -0.58 -3.79
N LYS A 91 -13.29 0.10 -3.97
CA LYS A 91 -14.60 -0.41 -3.56
C LYS A 91 -14.97 -1.71 -4.27
N ASP A 92 -14.82 -1.75 -5.59
CA ASP A 92 -15.06 -2.95 -6.38
C ASP A 92 -14.19 -4.14 -5.94
N PHE A 93 -12.93 -3.87 -5.60
CA PHE A 93 -12.02 -4.88 -5.06
C PHE A 93 -12.52 -5.41 -3.70
N ILE A 94 -12.88 -4.52 -2.78
CA ILE A 94 -13.42 -4.89 -1.46
C ILE A 94 -14.69 -5.72 -1.57
N ASP A 95 -15.62 -5.33 -2.45
CA ASP A 95 -16.89 -6.02 -2.62
C ASP A 95 -16.70 -7.44 -3.18
N LYS A 96 -15.76 -7.61 -4.12
CA LYS A 96 -15.36 -8.94 -4.62
C LYS A 96 -14.76 -9.82 -3.52
N GLU A 97 -13.86 -9.28 -2.70
CA GLU A 97 -13.25 -10.01 -1.58
C GLU A 97 -14.28 -10.43 -0.53
N LYS A 98 -15.23 -9.54 -0.19
CA LYS A 98 -16.34 -9.85 0.72
C LYS A 98 -17.22 -10.98 0.17
N ALA A 99 -17.57 -10.93 -1.12
CA ALA A 99 -18.38 -11.96 -1.76
C ALA A 99 -17.66 -13.33 -1.80
N ALA A 100 -16.35 -13.34 -2.06
CA ALA A 100 -15.55 -14.57 -2.06
C ALA A 100 -15.51 -15.24 -0.68
N LYS A 101 -15.34 -14.46 0.40
CA LYS A 101 -15.35 -14.97 1.78
C LYS A 101 -16.69 -15.58 2.20
N THR A 102 -17.80 -15.00 1.76
CA THR A 102 -19.14 -15.56 2.06
C THR A 102 -19.34 -16.90 1.37
N LYS A 103 -18.91 -17.05 0.11
CA LYS A 103 -19.02 -18.32 -0.62
C LYS A 103 -18.17 -19.44 -0.03
N GLY A 104 -16.99 -19.11 0.51
CA GLY A 104 -16.11 -20.09 1.17
C GLY A 104 -16.62 -20.58 2.54
N LYS A 105 -17.51 -19.84 3.20
CA LYS A 105 -18.15 -20.25 4.47
C LYS A 105 -19.39 -21.11 4.31
N SER A 106 -19.98 -21.14 3.11
CA SER A 106 -21.19 -21.92 2.82
C SER A 106 -20.90 -23.32 2.26
N LYS A 107 -19.64 -23.77 2.32
CA LYS A 107 -19.17 -25.08 1.84
C LYS A 107 -18.45 -25.80 2.98
#